data_AF-E1NRP9-F1
#
_entry.id   AF-E1NRP9-F1
#
_cell.length_a   1.000
_cell.length_b   1.000
_cell.length_c   1.000
_cell.angle_alpha   90.00
_cell.angle_beta   90.00
_cell.angle_gamma   90.00
#
_symmetry.space_group_name_H-M   'P 1'
#
loop_
_entity.id
_entity.type
_entity.pdbx_description
1 polymer ?
#
loop_
_entity_poly.entity_id
_entity_poly.type
_entity_poly.pdbx_seq_one_letter_code
_entity_poly.pdbx_strand_id
1 'polypeptide(L)'
;MQTTKDYVKLFFKQNKFVAFVSALVFIILSTTYSIVSWIMQVIFDYMAGNSTYSFESILLMLGGYLFVAASLFMVQRSVYPRFLEKAMNQYKEAVIKKLFKKSYSDFLITNSGTYLSVLTNDCERILETYLKNIFEFIQNIIMVVSSLTLMLYYNSLLTIIAIVIAMIPMVCSLLTARSIATREEQVSKTNESYVSLTKDILNGISVIKSFKVENEAISRYQNKSMQLEHTKKMREQTFTVVSACGTIAYMLTQFGVMVIGAWMIHEHIGTMTAGMILAFINLMNGILQPINALPRIYGGMSGAKKLITKMSDYMSNAKRRYG
;
A
#
# COMPACT_ATOMS: atom_id res chain seq x y z
N MET A 1 -23.48 7.85 19.77
CA MET A 1 -23.16 7.40 18.39
C MET A 1 -21.75 6.83 18.41
N GLN A 2 -21.57 5.54 18.12
CA GLN A 2 -20.21 5.01 17.92
C GLN A 2 -19.74 5.46 16.55
N THR A 3 -18.57 6.11 16.51
CA THR A 3 -17.98 6.63 15.29
C THR A 3 -17.08 5.56 14.66
N THR A 4 -16.73 5.68 13.37
CA THR A 4 -15.73 4.83 12.69
C THR A 4 -14.45 4.67 13.51
N LYS A 5 -14.06 5.69 14.29
CA LYS A 5 -12.92 5.66 15.22
C LYS A 5 -13.06 4.62 16.34
N ASP A 6 -14.28 4.35 16.81
CA ASP A 6 -14.51 3.38 17.89
C ASP A 6 -14.35 1.94 17.40
N TYR A 7 -14.74 1.67 16.14
CA TYR A 7 -14.51 0.37 15.51
C TYR A 7 -13.03 0.14 15.19
N VAL A 8 -12.30 1.18 14.80
CA VAL A 8 -10.84 1.09 14.61
C VAL A 8 -10.13 0.80 15.94
N LYS A 9 -10.58 1.38 17.05
CA LYS A 9 -10.01 1.10 18.38
C LYS A 9 -10.22 -0.35 18.83
N LEU A 10 -11.26 -1.04 18.33
CA LEU A 10 -11.52 -2.45 18.69
C LEU A 10 -10.36 -3.37 18.25
N PHE A 11 -9.73 -3.11 17.11
CA PHE A 11 -8.61 -3.92 16.62
C PHE A 11 -7.43 -3.99 17.59
N PHE A 12 -7.24 -2.95 18.41
CA PHE A 12 -6.11 -2.81 19.31
C PHE A 12 -6.47 -3.05 20.79
N LYS A 13 -7.76 -3.13 21.16
CA LYS A 13 -8.21 -3.01 22.55
C LYS A 13 -7.65 -4.09 23.48
N GLN A 14 -7.73 -5.37 23.10
CA GLN A 14 -7.16 -6.48 23.89
C GLN A 14 -5.79 -6.96 23.36
N ASN A 15 -5.23 -6.28 22.36
CA ASN A 15 -4.04 -6.72 21.65
C ASN A 15 -2.89 -5.71 21.65
N LYS A 16 -2.92 -4.72 22.57
CA LYS A 16 -1.97 -3.60 22.59
C LYS A 16 -0.52 -4.04 22.68
N PHE A 17 -0.22 -5.05 23.50
CA PHE A 17 1.14 -5.55 23.66
C PHE A 17 1.67 -6.22 22.39
N VAL A 18 0.90 -7.14 21.78
CA VAL A 18 1.29 -7.81 20.53
C VAL A 18 1.38 -6.81 19.38
N ALA A 19 0.49 -5.81 19.34
CA ALA A 19 0.55 -4.72 18.38
C ALA A 19 1.81 -3.87 18.54
N PHE A 20 2.17 -3.54 19.80
CA PHE A 20 3.38 -2.80 20.12
C PHE A 20 4.64 -3.56 19.73
N VAL A 21 4.74 -4.85 20.10
CA VAL A 21 5.87 -5.71 19.71
C VAL A 21 5.95 -5.85 18.19
N SER A 22 4.81 -6.03 17.51
CA SER A 22 4.78 -6.07 16.04
C SER A 22 5.31 -4.77 15.46
N ALA A 23 4.80 -3.63 15.92
CA ALA A 23 5.23 -2.32 15.44
C ALA A 23 6.74 -2.15 15.64
N LEU A 24 7.27 -2.47 16.83
CA LEU A 24 8.68 -2.39 17.16
C LEU A 24 9.53 -3.26 16.22
N VAL A 25 9.13 -4.50 15.96
CA VAL A 25 9.83 -5.38 15.00
C VAL A 25 9.82 -4.79 13.59
N PHE A 26 8.70 -4.21 13.15
CA PHE A 26 8.64 -3.49 11.87
C PHE A 26 9.59 -2.29 11.82
N ILE A 27 9.72 -1.52 12.92
CA ILE A 27 10.68 -0.40 13.01
C ILE A 27 12.10 -0.91 12.80
N ILE A 28 12.50 -1.95 13.54
CA ILE A 28 13.87 -2.48 13.48
C ILE A 28 14.15 -3.05 12.08
N LEU A 29 13.20 -3.77 11.49
CA LEU A 29 13.32 -4.28 10.12
C LEU A 29 13.46 -3.16 9.08
N SER A 30 12.77 -2.02 9.24
CA SER A 30 12.99 -0.86 8.37
C SER A 30 14.42 -0.33 8.47
N THR A 31 14.94 -0.17 9.69
CA THR A 31 16.32 0.32 9.90
C THR A 31 17.38 -0.66 9.38
N THR A 32 17.05 -1.95 9.31
CA THR A 32 17.91 -2.99 8.73
C THR A 32 18.25 -2.68 7.26
N TYR A 33 17.35 -2.01 6.53
CA TYR A 33 17.60 -1.55 5.16
C TYR A 33 18.82 -0.61 5.06
N SER A 34 18.88 0.39 5.93
CA SER A 34 19.98 1.34 6.04
C SER A 34 21.33 0.65 6.34
N ILE A 35 21.31 -0.41 7.16
CA ILE A 35 22.50 -1.21 7.46
C ILE A 35 23.00 -1.95 6.22
N VAL A 36 22.10 -2.48 5.38
CA VAL A 36 22.48 -3.10 4.09
C VAL A 36 23.20 -2.11 3.20
N SER A 37 22.68 -0.88 3.10
CA SER A 37 23.31 0.15 2.27
C SER A 37 24.73 0.46 2.74
N TRP A 38 24.96 0.52 4.06
CA TRP A 38 26.30 0.71 4.63
C TRP A 38 27.23 -0.50 4.38
N ILE A 39 26.74 -1.73 4.55
CA ILE A 39 27.53 -2.94 4.22
C ILE A 39 27.89 -2.97 2.74
N MET A 40 26.97 -2.59 1.86
CA MET A 40 27.24 -2.47 0.43
C MET A 40 28.35 -1.47 0.15
N GLN A 41 28.34 -0.29 0.78
CA GLN A 41 29.46 0.66 0.67
C GLN A 41 30.78 -0.01 1.04
N VAL A 42 30.86 -0.68 2.20
CA VAL A 42 32.10 -1.30 2.68
C VAL A 42 32.63 -2.33 1.69
N ILE A 43 31.74 -3.14 1.10
CA ILE A 43 32.09 -4.12 0.06
C ILE A 43 32.67 -3.43 -1.18
N PHE A 44 32.02 -2.37 -1.67
CA PHE A 44 32.48 -1.66 -2.85
C PHE A 44 33.77 -0.86 -2.62
N ASP A 45 33.95 -0.28 -1.43
CA ASP A 45 35.19 0.37 -1.05
C ASP A 45 36.34 -0.65 -0.93
N TYR A 46 36.06 -1.88 -0.50
CA TYR A 46 37.01 -2.99 -0.52
C TYR A 46 37.40 -3.40 -1.94
N MET A 47 36.42 -3.52 -2.85
CA MET A 47 36.68 -3.78 -4.27
C MET A 47 37.53 -2.69 -4.93
N ALA A 48 37.34 -1.42 -4.52
CA ALA A 48 38.10 -0.29 -5.02
C ALA A 48 39.51 -0.15 -4.41
N GLY A 49 39.88 -1.02 -3.46
CA GLY A 49 41.18 -0.95 -2.77
C GLY A 49 41.29 0.15 -1.71
N ASN A 50 40.18 0.77 -1.33
CA ASN A 50 40.12 1.90 -0.38
C ASN A 50 39.58 1.49 1.01
N SER A 51 39.38 0.20 1.26
CA SER A 51 38.81 -0.28 2.53
C SER A 51 39.84 -0.33 3.65
N THR A 52 39.42 0.13 4.82
CA THR A 52 40.12 -0.12 6.10
C THR A 52 39.86 -1.53 6.65
N TYR A 53 38.82 -2.21 6.17
CA TYR A 53 38.38 -3.51 6.68
C TYR A 53 38.99 -4.68 5.92
N SER A 54 39.41 -5.72 6.63
CA SER A 54 39.84 -6.99 6.03
C SER A 54 38.65 -7.81 5.54
N PHE A 55 38.88 -8.71 4.58
CA PHE A 55 37.84 -9.59 4.02
C PHE A 55 37.09 -10.39 5.10
N GLU A 56 37.80 -10.92 6.09
CA GLU A 56 37.20 -11.67 7.21
C GLU A 56 36.24 -10.81 8.04
N SER A 57 36.57 -9.54 8.27
CA SER A 57 35.70 -8.60 9.00
C SER A 57 34.41 -8.31 8.23
N ILE A 58 34.50 -8.16 6.90
CA ILE A 58 33.34 -7.96 6.02
C ILE A 58 32.43 -9.20 6.05
N LEU A 59 33.02 -10.39 6.02
CA LEU A 59 32.28 -11.65 6.10
C LEU A 59 31.56 -11.82 7.44
N LEU A 60 32.22 -11.46 8.55
CA LEU A 60 31.62 -11.45 9.89
C LEU A 60 30.49 -10.41 10.00
N MET A 61 30.66 -9.20 9.45
CA MET A 61 29.61 -8.19 9.41
C MET A 61 28.39 -8.67 8.62
N LEU A 62 28.61 -9.27 7.44
CA LEU A 62 27.53 -9.82 6.62
C LEU A 62 26.82 -10.99 7.32
N GLY A 63 27.58 -11.91 7.91
CA GLY A 63 27.04 -13.04 8.67
C GLY A 63 26.22 -12.59 9.89
N GLY A 64 26.74 -11.63 10.65
CA GLY A 64 26.03 -11.02 11.79
C GLY A 64 24.76 -10.30 11.35
N TYR A 65 24.82 -9.53 10.26
CA TYR A 65 23.66 -8.87 9.66
C TYR A 65 22.58 -9.90 9.26
N LEU A 66 22.95 -10.94 8.52
CA LEU A 66 22.01 -11.97 8.08
C LEU A 66 21.39 -12.72 9.25
N PHE A 67 22.18 -13.01 10.29
CA PHE A 67 21.69 -13.64 11.52
C PHE A 67 20.66 -12.76 12.23
N VAL A 68 20.96 -11.46 12.42
CA VAL A 68 20.03 -10.50 13.03
C VAL A 68 18.76 -10.37 12.18
N ALA A 69 18.89 -10.18 10.87
CA ALA A 69 17.75 -10.07 9.96
C ALA A 69 16.87 -11.33 10.02
N ALA A 70 17.46 -12.53 9.95
CA ALA A 70 16.73 -13.78 10.06
C ALA A 70 16.01 -13.92 11.41
N SER A 71 16.66 -13.57 12.52
CA SER A 71 16.06 -13.59 13.85
C SER A 71 14.84 -12.64 13.95
N LEU A 72 14.94 -11.45 13.38
CA LEU A 72 13.85 -10.47 13.34
C LEU A 72 12.68 -10.97 12.48
N PHE A 73 12.96 -11.57 11.32
CA PHE A 73 11.92 -12.19 10.50
C PHE A 73 11.22 -13.36 11.22
N MET A 74 11.94 -14.15 12.01
CA MET A 74 11.33 -15.22 12.82
C MET A 74 10.40 -14.66 13.91
N VAL A 75 10.82 -13.59 14.59
CA VAL A 75 9.96 -12.90 15.57
C VAL A 75 8.75 -12.28 14.87
N GLN A 76 8.94 -11.60 13.74
CA GLN A 76 7.87 -11.00 12.96
C GLN A 76 6.83 -12.05 12.53
N ARG A 77 7.29 -13.20 12.01
CA ARG A 77 6.45 -14.34 11.63
C ARG A 77 5.59 -14.84 12.79
N SER A 78 6.07 -14.76 14.02
CA SER A 78 5.36 -15.26 15.20
C SER A 78 4.38 -14.23 15.77
N VAL A 79 4.74 -12.96 15.78
CA VAL A 79 3.98 -11.90 16.46
C VAL A 79 2.94 -11.26 15.52
N TYR A 80 3.31 -10.97 14.28
CA TYR A 80 2.47 -10.20 13.36
C TYR A 80 1.20 -10.94 12.91
N PRO A 81 1.24 -12.23 12.48
CA PRO A 81 0.02 -12.98 12.18
C PRO A 81 -0.89 -13.15 13.39
N ARG A 82 -0.33 -13.37 14.59
CA ARG A 82 -1.10 -13.40 15.85
C ARG A 82 -1.77 -12.07 16.14
N PHE A 83 -1.14 -10.94 15.79
CA PHE A 83 -1.77 -9.63 15.89
C PHE A 83 -3.01 -9.55 15.00
N LEU A 84 -2.85 -9.89 13.72
CA LEU A 84 -3.91 -9.84 12.71
C LEU A 84 -5.10 -10.75 13.08
N GLU A 85 -4.82 -11.98 13.51
CA GLU A 85 -5.82 -12.95 13.94
C GLU A 85 -6.66 -12.41 15.12
N LYS A 86 -6.00 -11.98 16.19
CA LYS A 86 -6.68 -11.45 17.39
C LYS A 86 -7.45 -10.16 17.09
N ALA A 87 -6.92 -9.28 16.25
CA ALA A 87 -7.59 -8.05 15.85
C ALA A 87 -8.90 -8.35 15.10
N MET A 88 -8.85 -9.30 14.15
CA MET A 88 -10.02 -9.66 13.37
C MET A 88 -11.06 -10.43 14.18
N ASN A 89 -10.64 -11.35 15.06
CA ASN A 89 -11.55 -12.07 15.95
C ASN A 89 -12.30 -11.12 16.89
N GLN A 90 -11.61 -10.14 17.49
CA GLN A 90 -12.25 -9.11 18.32
C GLN A 90 -13.27 -8.28 17.53
N TYR A 91 -12.95 -7.92 16.29
CA TYR A 91 -13.85 -7.17 15.43
C TYR A 91 -15.11 -7.99 15.10
N LYS A 92 -14.96 -9.23 14.65
CA LYS A 92 -16.06 -10.15 14.33
C LYS A 92 -16.93 -10.43 15.56
N GLU A 93 -16.33 -10.65 16.72
CA GLU A 93 -17.04 -10.87 17.98
C GLU A 93 -17.87 -9.62 18.39
N ALA A 94 -17.28 -8.42 18.29
CA ALA A 94 -17.98 -7.18 18.60
C ALA A 94 -19.16 -6.93 17.64
N VAL A 95 -18.98 -7.25 16.37
CA VAL A 95 -20.03 -7.20 15.34
C VAL A 95 -21.17 -8.16 15.70
N ILE A 96 -20.87 -9.43 15.97
CA ILE A 96 -21.88 -10.47 16.28
C ILE A 96 -22.63 -10.14 17.57
N LYS A 97 -21.92 -9.71 18.62
CA LYS A 97 -22.56 -9.28 19.89
C LYS A 97 -23.53 -8.12 19.69
N LYS A 98 -23.26 -7.23 18.73
CA LYS A 98 -24.13 -6.10 18.41
C LYS A 98 -25.32 -6.50 17.54
N LEU A 99 -25.11 -7.46 16.63
CA LEU A 99 -26.18 -8.10 15.86
C LEU A 99 -27.21 -8.77 16.77
N PHE A 100 -26.77 -9.57 17.75
CA PHE A 100 -27.67 -10.25 18.70
C PHE A 100 -28.45 -9.31 19.62
N LYS A 101 -28.04 -8.04 19.75
CA LYS A 101 -28.76 -7.01 20.53
C LYS A 101 -29.77 -6.23 19.69
N LYS A 102 -29.86 -6.48 18.39
CA LYS A 102 -30.80 -5.80 17.47
C LYS A 102 -32.19 -6.44 17.59
N SER A 103 -33.24 -5.63 17.43
CA SER A 103 -34.61 -6.15 17.41
C SER A 103 -34.81 -7.11 16.22
N TYR A 104 -35.62 -8.16 16.42
CA TYR A 104 -35.96 -9.14 15.39
C TYR A 104 -36.54 -8.49 14.11
N SER A 105 -37.29 -7.40 14.24
CA SER A 105 -37.85 -6.63 13.12
C SER A 105 -36.78 -5.99 12.23
N ASP A 106 -35.68 -5.53 12.81
CA ASP A 106 -34.55 -4.95 12.06
C ASP A 106 -33.67 -6.00 11.37
N PHE A 107 -33.77 -7.25 11.82
CA PHE A 107 -33.09 -8.40 11.23
C PHE A 107 -33.80 -8.84 9.95
N LEU A 108 -35.13 -8.87 9.95
CA LEU A 108 -35.96 -9.24 8.78
C LEU A 108 -35.84 -8.28 7.60
N ILE A 109 -35.59 -6.99 7.85
CA ILE A 109 -35.44 -5.96 6.80
C ILE A 109 -34.11 -6.11 6.02
N THR A 110 -33.11 -6.77 6.61
CA THR A 110 -31.77 -6.87 6.01
C THR A 110 -31.50 -8.32 5.61
N ASN A 111 -31.23 -8.57 4.31
CA ASN A 111 -30.94 -9.91 3.80
C ASN A 111 -29.77 -10.54 4.57
N SER A 112 -29.95 -11.77 5.08
CA SER A 112 -28.93 -12.55 5.80
C SER A 112 -27.62 -12.67 5.01
N GLY A 113 -27.68 -12.70 3.67
CA GLY A 113 -26.52 -12.67 2.79
C GLY A 113 -25.69 -11.38 2.86
N THR A 114 -26.30 -10.25 3.23
CA THR A 114 -25.57 -8.98 3.46
C THR A 114 -24.71 -9.09 4.71
N TYR A 115 -25.26 -9.63 5.81
CA TYR A 115 -24.50 -9.85 7.03
C TYR A 115 -23.38 -10.88 6.84
N LEU A 116 -23.65 -11.95 6.08
CA LEU A 116 -22.63 -12.94 5.73
C LEU A 116 -21.48 -12.29 4.96
N SER A 117 -21.78 -11.54 3.89
CA SER A 117 -20.76 -10.85 3.08
C SER A 117 -19.94 -9.85 3.89
N VAL A 118 -20.56 -9.15 4.85
CA VAL A 118 -19.84 -8.23 5.74
C VAL A 118 -18.89 -8.97 6.68
N LEU A 119 -19.32 -10.11 7.24
CA LEU A 119 -18.52 -10.94 8.14
C LEU A 119 -17.40 -11.73 7.43
N THR A 120 -17.53 -11.94 6.13
CA THR A 120 -16.54 -12.62 5.29
C THR A 120 -15.74 -11.62 4.46
N ASN A 121 -16.27 -11.20 3.32
CA ASN A 121 -15.59 -10.40 2.29
C ASN A 121 -15.16 -9.03 2.80
N ASP A 122 -16.03 -8.29 3.49
CA ASP A 122 -15.67 -6.94 3.96
C ASP A 122 -14.63 -7.01 5.09
N CYS A 123 -14.73 -8.00 5.98
CA CYS A 123 -13.73 -8.24 7.03
C CYS A 123 -12.36 -8.58 6.46
N GLU A 124 -12.29 -9.46 5.47
CA GLU A 124 -11.05 -9.81 4.78
C GLU A 124 -10.45 -8.59 4.06
N ARG A 125 -11.29 -7.80 3.38
CA ARG A 125 -10.85 -6.57 2.74
C ARG A 125 -10.33 -5.54 3.74
N ILE A 126 -10.97 -5.41 4.92
CA ILE A 126 -10.45 -4.56 6.01
C ILE A 126 -9.11 -5.08 6.53
N LEU A 127 -8.94 -6.41 6.65
CA LEU A 127 -7.66 -6.99 7.05
C LEU A 127 -6.53 -6.58 6.10
N GLU A 128 -6.73 -6.85 4.82
CA GLU A 128 -5.72 -6.67 3.77
C GLU A 128 -5.45 -5.19 3.49
N THR A 129 -6.49 -4.36 3.36
CA THR A 129 -6.32 -2.99 2.85
C THR A 129 -6.35 -1.92 3.94
N TYR A 130 -6.60 -2.27 5.20
CA TYR A 130 -6.51 -1.35 6.34
C TYR A 130 -5.45 -1.78 7.33
N LEU A 131 -5.60 -2.97 7.95
CA LEU A 131 -4.71 -3.37 9.03
C LEU A 131 -3.27 -3.56 8.54
N LYS A 132 -3.06 -4.33 7.47
CA LYS A 132 -1.70 -4.52 6.91
C LYS A 132 -1.10 -3.20 6.41
N ASN A 133 -1.91 -2.41 5.70
CA ASN A 133 -1.50 -1.11 5.17
C ASN A 133 -1.06 -0.10 6.24
N ILE A 134 -1.62 -0.15 7.47
CA ILE A 134 -1.14 0.70 8.58
C ILE A 134 0.30 0.36 8.96
N PHE A 135 0.63 -0.94 9.08
CA PHE A 135 1.99 -1.36 9.40
C PHE A 135 2.95 -1.04 8.26
N GLU A 136 2.54 -1.29 7.02
CA GLU A 136 3.32 -0.91 5.82
C GLU A 136 3.57 0.60 5.77
N PHE A 137 2.57 1.43 6.07
CA PHE A 137 2.72 2.89 6.10
C PHE A 137 3.73 3.36 7.16
N ILE A 138 3.67 2.79 8.37
CA ILE A 138 4.64 3.09 9.44
C ILE A 138 6.05 2.64 9.01
N GLN A 139 6.18 1.43 8.47
CA GLN A 139 7.43 0.87 7.96
C GLN A 139 8.06 1.79 6.91
N ASN A 140 7.24 2.27 5.97
CA ASN A 140 7.62 3.17 4.91
C ASN A 140 8.12 4.52 5.43
N ILE A 141 7.45 5.13 6.42
CA ILE A 141 7.92 6.38 7.03
C ILE A 141 9.31 6.20 7.65
N ILE A 142 9.49 5.11 8.40
CA ILE A 142 10.77 4.84 9.08
C ILE A 142 11.87 4.59 8.05
N MET A 143 11.58 3.87 6.97
CA MET A 143 12.53 3.65 5.89
C MET A 143 12.97 4.98 5.26
N VAL A 144 12.03 5.87 4.92
CA VAL A 144 12.34 7.22 4.41
C VAL A 144 13.23 7.99 5.39
N VAL A 145 12.84 8.05 6.67
CA VAL A 145 13.58 8.80 7.70
C VAL A 145 14.99 8.23 7.89
N SER A 146 15.13 6.92 7.99
CA SER A 146 16.42 6.25 8.16
C SER A 146 17.34 6.43 6.95
N SER A 147 16.80 6.29 5.73
CA SER A 147 17.54 6.56 4.50
C SER A 147 18.00 8.01 4.42
N LEU A 148 17.10 8.96 4.66
CA LEU A 148 17.43 10.39 4.61
C LEU A 148 18.49 10.77 5.64
N THR A 149 18.40 10.21 6.85
CA THR A 149 19.37 10.45 7.93
C THR A 149 20.77 9.97 7.52
N LEU A 150 20.89 8.76 6.95
CA LEU A 150 22.17 8.26 6.47
C LEU A 150 22.72 9.04 5.27
N MET A 151 21.86 9.43 4.32
CA MET A 151 22.28 10.24 3.17
C MET A 151 22.84 11.58 3.63
N LEU A 152 22.16 12.27 4.56
CA LEU A 152 22.64 13.53 5.13
C LEU A 152 23.96 13.36 5.89
N TYR A 153 24.13 12.24 6.59
CA TYR A 153 25.37 11.90 7.28
C TYR A 153 26.54 11.70 6.31
N TYR A 154 26.33 11.07 5.15
CA TYR A 154 27.38 10.90 4.15
C TYR A 154 27.71 12.21 3.42
N ASN A 155 26.70 12.87 2.84
CA ASN A 155 26.91 14.11 2.11
C ASN A 155 25.61 14.89 1.97
N SER A 156 25.52 16.03 2.66
CA SER A 156 24.34 16.90 2.60
C SER A 156 24.13 17.52 1.22
N LEU A 157 25.21 17.88 0.49
CA LEU A 157 25.11 18.48 -0.84
C LEU A 157 24.55 17.49 -1.86
N LEU A 158 25.11 16.28 -1.92
CA LEU A 158 24.63 15.23 -2.82
C LEU A 158 23.19 14.82 -2.46
N THR A 159 22.84 14.82 -1.18
CA THR A 159 21.47 14.55 -0.73
C THR A 159 20.47 15.59 -1.27
N ILE A 160 20.78 16.88 -1.16
CA ILE A 160 19.91 17.95 -1.68
C ILE A 160 19.73 17.80 -3.19
N ILE A 161 20.83 17.61 -3.92
CA ILE A 161 20.80 17.39 -5.36
C ILE A 161 19.93 16.17 -5.71
N ALA A 162 20.13 15.06 -5.01
CA ALA A 162 19.39 13.84 -5.24
C ALA A 162 17.88 14.02 -4.97
N ILE A 163 17.50 14.77 -3.92
CA ILE A 163 16.11 15.13 -3.62
C ILE A 163 15.53 16.04 -4.71
N VAL A 164 16.27 17.04 -5.18
CA VAL A 164 15.82 17.93 -6.26
C VAL A 164 15.59 17.14 -7.55
N ILE A 165 16.50 16.24 -7.90
CA ILE A 165 16.33 15.36 -9.06
C ILE A 165 15.15 14.42 -8.86
N ALA A 166 14.94 13.87 -7.66
CA ALA A 166 13.80 13.01 -7.33
C ALA A 166 12.45 13.75 -7.30
N MET A 167 12.45 15.06 -7.02
CA MET A 167 11.23 15.89 -7.01
C MET A 167 10.66 16.09 -8.41
N ILE A 168 11.49 16.19 -9.45
CA ILE A 168 11.04 16.33 -10.85
C ILE A 168 10.10 15.16 -11.26
N PRO A 169 10.49 13.89 -11.10
CA PRO A 169 9.62 12.71 -11.15
C PRO A 169 8.34 12.82 -10.36
N MET A 170 8.47 13.19 -9.08
CA MET A 170 7.41 13.11 -8.11
C MET A 170 6.30 14.10 -8.46
N VAL A 171 6.68 15.28 -8.92
CA VAL A 171 5.73 16.29 -9.42
C VAL A 171 5.00 15.78 -10.66
N CYS A 172 5.67 15.16 -11.63
CA CYS A 172 5.02 14.55 -12.78
C CYS A 172 4.00 13.46 -12.37
N SER A 173 4.36 12.60 -11.42
CA SER A 173 3.45 11.58 -10.87
C SER A 173 2.27 12.19 -10.10
N LEU A 174 2.49 13.27 -9.35
CA LEU A 174 1.42 13.96 -8.60
C LEU A 174 0.45 14.71 -9.52
N LEU A 175 0.94 15.36 -10.57
CA LEU A 175 0.11 16.04 -11.57
C LEU A 175 -0.79 15.04 -12.31
N THR A 176 -0.28 13.84 -12.55
CA THR A 176 -1.02 12.78 -13.23
C THR A 176 -1.94 11.96 -12.31
N ALA A 177 -1.78 12.05 -10.98
CA ALA A 177 -2.65 11.39 -10.01
C ALA A 177 -4.13 11.80 -10.15
N ARG A 178 -4.41 13.07 -10.49
CA ARG A 178 -5.77 13.53 -10.80
C ARG A 178 -6.33 12.82 -12.04
N SER A 179 -5.52 12.62 -13.07
CA SER A 179 -5.94 11.92 -14.28
C SER A 179 -6.32 10.46 -13.97
N ILE A 180 -5.51 9.77 -13.15
CA ILE A 180 -5.80 8.41 -12.68
C ILE A 180 -7.14 8.37 -11.92
N ALA A 181 -7.35 9.30 -10.98
CA ALA A 181 -8.58 9.35 -10.20
C ALA A 181 -9.82 9.57 -11.09
N THR A 182 -9.74 10.47 -12.08
CA THR A 182 -10.83 10.72 -13.04
C THR A 182 -11.12 9.49 -13.90
N ARG A 183 -10.08 8.77 -14.36
CA ARG A 183 -10.25 7.53 -15.12
C ARG A 183 -10.88 6.43 -14.29
N GLU A 184 -10.49 6.29 -13.03
CA GLU A 184 -11.07 5.31 -12.11
C GLU A 184 -12.55 5.62 -11.81
N GLU A 185 -12.90 6.90 -11.63
CA GLU A 185 -14.30 7.32 -11.50
C GLU A 185 -15.12 6.98 -12.75
N GLN A 186 -14.56 7.19 -13.94
CA GLN A 186 -15.20 6.86 -15.21
C GLN A 186 -15.43 5.35 -15.36
N VAL A 187 -14.44 4.53 -14.97
CA VAL A 187 -14.58 3.06 -14.92
C VAL A 187 -15.68 2.67 -13.91
N SER A 188 -15.74 3.29 -12.73
CA SER A 188 -16.80 3.01 -11.74
C SER A 188 -18.20 3.28 -12.32
N LYS A 189 -18.42 4.45 -12.93
CA LYS A 189 -19.72 4.83 -13.51
C LYS A 189 -20.15 3.92 -14.66
N THR A 190 -19.21 3.57 -15.55
CA THR A 190 -19.48 2.66 -16.66
C THR A 190 -19.74 1.23 -16.19
N ASN A 191 -19.03 0.78 -15.16
CA ASN A 191 -19.25 -0.52 -14.53
C ASN A 191 -20.61 -0.61 -13.82
N GLU A 192 -21.04 0.43 -13.10
CA GLU A 192 -22.39 0.48 -12.51
C GLU A 192 -23.48 0.32 -13.56
N SER A 193 -23.36 1.03 -14.68
CA SER A 193 -24.32 0.95 -15.78
C SER A 193 -24.29 -0.42 -16.47
N TYR A 194 -23.12 -1.03 -16.63
CA TYR A 194 -22.96 -2.41 -17.15
C TYR A 194 -23.59 -3.45 -16.21
N VAL A 195 -23.36 -3.35 -14.91
CA VAL A 195 -23.95 -4.25 -13.90
C VAL A 195 -25.47 -4.10 -13.86
N SER A 196 -25.99 -2.88 -13.97
CA SER A 196 -27.44 -2.63 -14.03
C SER A 196 -28.07 -3.34 -15.24
N LEU A 197 -27.53 -3.11 -16.44
CA LEU A 197 -28.04 -3.76 -17.66
C LEU A 197 -27.96 -5.29 -17.56
N THR A 198 -26.86 -5.81 -17.01
CA THR A 198 -26.69 -7.26 -16.85
C THR A 198 -27.76 -7.84 -15.93
N LYS A 199 -28.10 -7.16 -14.83
CA LYS A 199 -29.21 -7.57 -13.95
C LYS A 199 -30.55 -7.52 -14.67
N ASP A 200 -30.81 -6.47 -15.45
CA ASP A 200 -32.07 -6.32 -16.18
C ASP A 200 -32.25 -7.45 -17.22
N ILE A 201 -31.20 -7.80 -17.95
CA ILE A 201 -31.22 -8.92 -18.92
C ILE A 201 -31.44 -10.26 -18.22
N LEU A 202 -30.75 -10.53 -17.11
CA LEU A 202 -30.87 -11.79 -16.39
C LEU A 202 -32.26 -11.96 -15.75
N ASN A 203 -32.79 -10.91 -15.13
CA ASN A 203 -34.13 -10.93 -14.54
C ASN A 203 -35.22 -10.98 -15.63
N GLY A 204 -34.97 -10.38 -16.80
CA GLY A 204 -35.90 -10.30 -17.92
C GLY A 204 -35.79 -11.45 -18.93
N ILE A 205 -35.01 -12.51 -18.65
CA ILE A 205 -34.68 -13.53 -19.66
C ILE A 205 -35.91 -14.25 -20.22
N SER A 206 -36.93 -14.49 -19.38
CA SER A 206 -38.19 -15.09 -19.80
C SER A 206 -38.94 -14.18 -20.77
N VAL A 207 -38.98 -12.87 -20.52
CA VAL A 207 -39.61 -11.87 -21.40
C VAL A 207 -38.86 -11.78 -22.72
N ILE A 208 -37.53 -11.71 -22.69
CA ILE A 208 -36.69 -11.67 -23.90
C ILE A 208 -36.97 -12.87 -24.81
N LYS A 209 -37.07 -14.09 -24.22
CA LYS A 209 -37.40 -15.31 -24.97
C LYS A 209 -38.84 -15.33 -25.48
N SER A 210 -39.81 -14.87 -24.69
CA SER A 210 -41.22 -14.82 -25.12
C SER A 210 -41.45 -13.90 -26.31
N PHE A 211 -40.72 -12.78 -26.38
CA PHE A 211 -40.80 -11.84 -27.50
C PHE A 211 -39.81 -12.14 -28.64
N LYS A 212 -38.96 -13.18 -28.52
CA LYS A 212 -37.92 -13.57 -29.50
C LYS A 212 -36.98 -12.42 -29.88
N VAL A 213 -36.59 -11.60 -28.90
CA VAL A 213 -35.71 -10.42 -29.05
C VAL A 213 -34.30 -10.64 -28.52
N GLU A 214 -33.80 -11.88 -28.53
CA GLU A 214 -32.49 -12.26 -27.99
C GLU A 214 -31.35 -11.50 -28.66
N ASN A 215 -31.41 -11.35 -29.99
CA ASN A 215 -30.36 -10.66 -30.75
C ASN A 215 -30.24 -9.18 -30.36
N GLU A 216 -31.37 -8.51 -30.06
CA GLU A 216 -31.35 -7.11 -29.61
C GLU A 216 -30.77 -7.00 -28.19
N ALA A 217 -31.15 -7.92 -27.30
CA ALA A 217 -30.59 -7.97 -25.95
C ALA A 217 -29.07 -8.25 -25.96
N ILE A 218 -28.62 -9.18 -26.81
CA ILE A 218 -27.19 -9.48 -27.01
C ILE A 218 -26.46 -8.25 -27.56
N SER A 219 -27.02 -7.57 -28.56
CA SER A 219 -26.42 -6.36 -29.13
C SER A 219 -26.29 -5.24 -28.08
N ARG A 220 -27.34 -4.98 -27.28
CA ARG A 220 -27.27 -4.03 -26.15
C ARG A 220 -26.21 -4.41 -25.14
N TYR A 221 -26.13 -5.68 -24.75
CA TYR A 221 -25.12 -6.18 -23.84
C TYR A 221 -23.70 -6.00 -24.41
N GLN A 222 -23.47 -6.37 -25.66
CA GLN A 222 -22.19 -6.22 -26.35
C GLN A 222 -21.76 -4.74 -26.40
N ASN A 223 -22.66 -3.83 -26.77
CA ASN A 223 -22.38 -2.39 -26.80
C ASN A 223 -21.96 -1.88 -25.42
N LYS A 224 -22.65 -2.30 -24.35
CA LYS A 224 -22.31 -1.88 -22.99
C LYS A 224 -21.01 -2.49 -22.49
N SER A 225 -20.75 -3.75 -22.81
CA SER A 225 -19.49 -4.44 -22.51
C SER A 225 -18.32 -3.75 -23.21
N MET A 226 -18.44 -3.41 -24.50
CA MET A 226 -17.43 -2.67 -25.26
C MET A 226 -17.14 -1.29 -24.66
N GLN A 227 -18.17 -0.55 -24.22
CA GLN A 227 -17.99 0.73 -23.53
C GLN A 227 -17.19 0.58 -22.22
N LEU A 228 -17.47 -0.44 -21.42
CA LEU A 228 -16.75 -0.73 -20.19
C LEU A 228 -15.29 -1.08 -20.48
N GLU A 229 -15.04 -2.00 -21.41
CA GLU A 229 -13.69 -2.43 -21.77
C GLU A 229 -12.87 -1.30 -22.41
N HIS A 230 -13.50 -0.45 -23.23
CA HIS A 230 -12.85 0.75 -23.74
C HIS A 230 -12.44 1.71 -22.60
N THR A 231 -13.32 1.91 -21.61
CA THR A 231 -13.02 2.79 -20.47
C THR A 231 -11.89 2.22 -19.60
N LYS A 232 -11.88 0.90 -19.36
CA LYS A 232 -10.76 0.21 -18.68
C LYS A 232 -9.46 0.33 -19.47
N LYS A 233 -9.49 0.18 -20.80
CA LYS A 233 -8.32 0.39 -21.66
C LYS A 233 -7.75 1.81 -21.51
N MET A 234 -8.60 2.85 -21.55
CA MET A 234 -8.15 4.23 -21.37
C MET A 234 -7.54 4.48 -19.99
N ARG A 235 -8.08 3.84 -18.94
CA ARG A 235 -7.46 3.84 -17.61
C ARG A 235 -6.09 3.18 -17.64
N GLU A 236 -5.96 1.98 -18.19
CA GLU A 236 -4.68 1.26 -18.25
C GLU A 236 -3.63 2.02 -19.06
N GLN A 237 -4.01 2.63 -20.18
CA GLN A 237 -3.11 3.50 -20.94
C GLN A 237 -2.61 4.67 -20.09
N THR A 238 -3.51 5.31 -19.34
CA THR A 238 -3.14 6.40 -18.42
C THR A 238 -2.17 5.89 -17.34
N PHE A 239 -2.48 4.76 -16.70
CA PHE A 239 -1.63 4.15 -15.68
C PHE A 239 -0.26 3.75 -16.23
N THR A 240 -0.22 3.20 -17.44
CA THR A 240 1.02 2.80 -18.14
C THR A 240 1.89 4.01 -18.42
N VAL A 241 1.32 5.12 -18.94
CA VAL A 241 2.07 6.36 -19.18
C VAL A 241 2.63 6.93 -17.87
N VAL A 242 1.82 6.98 -16.82
CA VAL A 242 2.27 7.48 -15.51
C VAL A 242 3.39 6.62 -14.92
N SER A 243 3.24 5.30 -15.01
CA SER A 243 4.24 4.35 -14.54
C SER A 243 5.54 4.47 -15.35
N ALA A 244 5.45 4.57 -16.68
CA ALA A 244 6.60 4.77 -17.55
C ALA A 244 7.32 6.10 -17.25
N CYS A 245 6.58 7.19 -17.07
CA CYS A 245 7.14 8.47 -16.62
C CYS A 245 7.88 8.29 -15.30
N GLY A 246 7.29 7.60 -14.32
CA GLY A 246 7.91 7.30 -13.02
C GLY A 246 9.18 6.46 -13.11
N THR A 247 9.20 5.45 -14.00
CA THR A 247 10.40 4.63 -14.25
C THR A 247 11.53 5.42 -14.90
N ILE A 248 11.23 6.22 -15.93
CA ILE A 248 12.24 7.07 -16.61
C ILE A 248 12.81 8.07 -15.61
N ALA A 249 11.94 8.70 -14.84
CA ALA A 249 12.29 9.57 -13.73
C ALA A 249 13.24 8.93 -12.72
N TYR A 250 12.92 7.70 -12.30
CA TYR A 250 13.73 6.92 -11.39
C TYR A 250 15.13 6.65 -11.98
N MET A 251 15.19 6.25 -13.26
CA MET A 251 16.46 6.07 -13.97
C MET A 251 17.28 7.37 -14.05
N LEU A 252 16.64 8.49 -14.38
CA LEU A 252 17.28 9.81 -14.40
C LEU A 252 17.83 10.19 -13.03
N THR A 253 17.11 9.86 -11.96
CA THR A 253 17.60 10.10 -10.59
C THR A 253 18.82 9.23 -10.28
N GLN A 254 18.76 7.95 -10.62
CA GLN A 254 19.86 7.01 -10.39
C GLN A 254 21.12 7.41 -11.16
N PHE A 255 21.00 7.66 -12.46
CA PHE A 255 22.13 8.10 -13.29
C PHE A 255 22.60 9.50 -12.93
N GLY A 256 21.69 10.43 -12.61
CA GLY A 256 22.02 11.78 -12.17
C GLY A 256 22.87 11.77 -10.90
N VAL A 257 22.48 10.99 -9.89
CA VAL A 257 23.26 10.81 -8.66
C VAL A 257 24.60 10.14 -8.93
N MET A 258 24.66 9.15 -9.83
CA MET A 258 25.93 8.53 -10.23
C MET A 258 26.88 9.52 -10.91
N VAL A 259 26.40 10.28 -11.89
CA VAL A 259 27.23 11.24 -12.66
C VAL A 259 27.72 12.36 -11.75
N ILE A 260 26.84 12.92 -10.92
CA ILE A 260 27.20 14.00 -9.99
C ILE A 260 28.14 13.46 -8.90
N GLY A 261 27.87 12.27 -8.37
CA GLY A 261 28.76 11.61 -7.42
C GLY A 261 30.15 11.36 -8.02
N ALA A 262 30.23 10.87 -9.25
CA ALA A 262 31.49 10.65 -9.94
C ALA A 262 32.26 11.96 -10.17
N TRP A 263 31.55 13.03 -10.54
CA TRP A 263 32.14 14.37 -10.64
C TRP A 263 32.65 14.88 -9.28
N MET A 264 31.90 14.70 -8.19
CA MET A 264 32.35 15.08 -6.85
C MET A 264 33.59 14.30 -6.40
N ILE A 265 33.71 13.02 -6.74
CA ILE A 265 34.93 12.24 -6.49
C ILE A 265 36.09 12.81 -7.30
N HIS A 266 35.89 13.08 -8.59
CA HIS A 266 36.92 13.61 -9.47
C HIS A 266 37.47 14.97 -8.99
N GLU A 267 36.59 15.88 -8.60
CA GLU A 267 36.94 17.20 -8.08
C GLU A 267 37.39 17.18 -6.61
N HIS A 268 37.47 16.00 -5.97
CA HIS A 268 37.83 15.82 -4.57
C HIS A 268 36.92 16.64 -3.60
N ILE A 269 35.65 16.81 -3.98
CA ILE A 269 34.66 17.56 -3.21
C ILE A 269 34.07 16.64 -2.13
N GLY A 270 34.62 16.77 -0.92
CA GLY A 270 34.22 15.98 0.25
C GLY A 270 34.82 14.57 0.26
N THR A 271 34.54 13.81 1.33
CA THR A 271 35.06 12.45 1.52
C THR A 271 34.22 11.40 0.80
N MET A 272 33.94 11.60 -0.49
CA MET A 272 33.11 10.70 -1.29
C MET A 272 33.91 9.52 -1.85
N THR A 273 33.35 8.31 -1.73
CA THR A 273 33.91 7.09 -2.32
C THR A 273 32.93 6.47 -3.31
N ALA A 274 33.42 5.59 -4.18
CA ALA A 274 32.57 4.84 -5.09
C ALA A 274 31.54 3.98 -4.34
N GLY A 275 31.91 3.40 -3.19
CA GLY A 275 30.98 2.68 -2.32
C GLY A 275 29.90 3.58 -1.74
N MET A 276 30.23 4.82 -1.36
CA MET A 276 29.22 5.78 -0.90
C MET A 276 28.19 6.10 -1.99
N ILE A 277 28.60 6.29 -3.24
CA ILE A 277 27.65 6.52 -4.36
C ILE A 277 26.66 5.36 -4.49
N LEU A 278 27.15 4.13 -4.42
CA LEU A 278 26.30 2.94 -4.54
C LEU A 278 25.36 2.78 -3.34
N ALA A 279 25.83 3.10 -2.14
CA ALA A 279 24.97 3.20 -0.97
C ALA A 279 23.91 4.30 -1.13
N PHE A 280 24.27 5.46 -1.69
CA PHE A 280 23.34 6.57 -1.98
C PHE A 280 22.20 6.13 -2.90
N ILE A 281 22.51 5.36 -3.95
CA ILE A 281 21.49 4.83 -4.86
C ILE A 281 20.54 3.89 -4.12
N ASN A 282 21.07 3.01 -3.27
CA ASN A 282 20.26 2.12 -2.48
C ASN A 282 19.39 2.90 -1.47
N LEU A 283 19.95 3.87 -0.75
CA LEU A 283 19.21 4.70 0.20
C LEU A 283 18.11 5.52 -0.48
N MET A 284 18.36 6.03 -1.71
CA MET A 284 17.36 6.69 -2.54
C MET A 284 16.18 5.77 -2.86
N ASN A 285 16.42 4.48 -3.12
CA ASN A 285 15.35 3.51 -3.31
C ASN A 285 14.48 3.36 -2.05
N GLY A 286 15.09 3.43 -0.87
CA GLY A 286 14.39 3.50 0.41
C GLY A 286 13.50 4.74 0.58
N ILE A 287 13.73 5.80 -0.21
CA ILE A 287 12.87 7.00 -0.25
C ILE A 287 11.78 6.86 -1.32
N LEU A 288 12.17 6.46 -2.54
CA LEU A 288 11.27 6.42 -3.70
C LEU A 288 10.24 5.28 -3.64
N GLN A 289 10.61 4.10 -3.13
CA GLN A 289 9.66 2.97 -3.03
C GLN A 289 8.42 3.30 -2.17
N PRO A 290 8.58 3.85 -0.94
CA PRO A 290 7.47 4.34 -0.14
C PRO A 290 6.56 5.31 -0.87
N ILE A 291 7.15 6.31 -1.56
CA ILE A 291 6.42 7.33 -2.29
C ILE A 291 5.53 6.70 -3.36
N ASN A 292 6.06 5.73 -4.10
CA ASN A 292 5.30 5.00 -5.12
C ASN A 292 4.22 4.09 -4.53
N ALA A 293 4.41 3.58 -3.31
CA ALA A 293 3.41 2.76 -2.61
C ALA A 293 2.27 3.60 -1.98
N LEU A 294 2.50 4.89 -1.69
CA LEU A 294 1.53 5.76 -1.01
C LEU A 294 0.14 5.80 -1.64
N PRO A 295 -0.03 5.96 -2.98
CA PRO A 295 -1.37 5.98 -3.59
C PRO A 295 -2.15 4.69 -3.37
N ARG A 296 -1.49 3.53 -3.49
CA ARG A 296 -2.07 2.21 -3.25
C ARG A 296 -2.51 2.06 -1.79
N ILE A 297 -1.63 2.41 -0.86
CA ILE A 297 -1.89 2.35 0.59
C ILE A 297 -3.08 3.25 0.93
N TYR A 298 -3.06 4.50 0.48
CA TYR A 298 -4.12 5.48 0.74
C TYR A 298 -5.46 5.06 0.14
N GLY A 299 -5.48 4.60 -1.12
CA GLY A 299 -6.68 4.10 -1.79
C GLY A 299 -7.27 2.90 -1.05
N GLY A 300 -6.44 1.93 -0.67
CA GLY A 300 -6.85 0.76 0.11
C GLY A 300 -7.41 1.11 1.49
N MET A 301 -6.77 2.02 2.20
CA MET A 301 -7.22 2.47 3.53
C MET A 301 -8.52 3.26 3.45
N SER A 302 -8.66 4.14 2.45
CA SER A 302 -9.89 4.89 2.20
C SER A 302 -11.07 3.97 1.88
N GLY A 303 -10.83 2.96 1.02
CA GLY A 303 -11.82 1.93 0.68
C GLY A 303 -12.28 1.14 1.90
N ALA A 304 -11.35 0.62 2.70
CA ALA A 304 -11.70 -0.12 3.91
C ALA A 304 -12.41 0.74 4.97
N LYS A 305 -12.03 2.01 5.10
CA LYS A 305 -12.73 2.93 6.01
C LYS A 305 -14.20 3.11 5.64
N LYS A 306 -14.53 3.12 4.33
CA LYS A 306 -15.93 3.12 3.87
C LYS A 306 -16.68 1.85 4.31
N LEU A 307 -16.04 0.68 4.26
CA LEU A 307 -16.64 -0.59 4.73
C LEU A 307 -16.88 -0.58 6.24
N ILE A 308 -15.92 -0.08 7.03
CA ILE A 308 -16.08 0.07 8.49
C ILE A 308 -17.23 1.04 8.81
N THR A 309 -17.33 2.16 8.10
CA THR A 309 -18.44 3.12 8.27
C THR A 309 -19.78 2.50 7.91
N LYS A 310 -19.88 1.84 6.76
CA LYS A 310 -21.09 1.10 6.34
C LYS A 310 -21.55 0.13 7.42
N MET A 311 -20.61 -0.58 8.05
CA MET A 311 -20.91 -1.49 9.15
C MET A 311 -21.38 -0.77 10.42
N SER A 312 -20.72 0.33 10.79
CA SER A 312 -21.14 1.18 11.90
C SER A 312 -22.56 1.73 11.70
N ASP A 313 -22.93 2.08 10.46
CA ASP A 313 -24.24 2.61 10.11
C ASP A 313 -25.33 1.53 10.21
N TYR A 314 -25.10 0.31 9.70
CA TYR A 314 -26.01 -0.83 9.89
C TYR A 314 -26.28 -1.13 11.37
N MET A 315 -25.27 -0.90 12.22
CA MET A 315 -25.32 -1.16 13.65
C MET A 315 -25.86 0.00 14.48
N SER A 316 -25.96 1.21 13.92
CA SER A 316 -26.40 2.42 14.64
C SER A 316 -27.83 2.85 14.27
N ASN A 317 -28.26 2.60 13.03
CA ASN A 317 -29.62 2.90 12.55
C ASN A 317 -30.72 2.10 13.27
N ALA A 318 -30.35 1.10 14.08
CA ALA A 318 -31.27 0.36 14.96
C ALA A 318 -31.96 1.25 16.04
N LYS A 319 -31.50 2.49 16.26
CA LYS A 319 -32.02 3.37 17.32
C LYS A 319 -32.87 4.54 16.84
N ARG A 320 -33.01 4.77 15.53
CA ARG A 320 -33.55 6.05 14.98
C ARG A 320 -34.92 5.96 14.29
N ARG A 321 -35.52 4.77 14.17
CA ARG A 321 -36.83 4.62 13.49
C ARG A 321 -38.05 4.55 14.43
N TYR A 322 -37.86 4.70 15.74
CA TYR A 322 -38.93 4.64 16.75
C TYR A 322 -38.83 5.75 17.80
N GLY A 323 -38.35 6.92 17.40
CA GLY A 323 -38.44 8.15 18.20
C GLY A 323 -39.41 9.10 17.53
#